data_AF-A0A561CR17-F1
#
_entry.id   AF-A0A561CR17-F1
#
_cell.length_a   1.000
_cell.length_b   1.000
_cell.length_c   1.000
_cell.angle_alpha   90.00
_cell.angle_beta   90.00
_cell.angle_gamma   90.00
#
_symmetry.space_group_name_H-M   'P 1'
#
loop_
_entity.id
_entity.type
_entity.pdbx_description
1 polymer ?
#
loop_
_entity_poly.entity_id
_entity_poly.type
_entity_poly.pdbx_seq_one_letter_code
_entity_poly.pdbx_strand_id
1 'polypeptide(L)'
;MSFPFALGVVYILLYFFGQFTLPMAIITLIWGILSGIGGNINQYWITSSAPEAPDFANGLFLTSANLGTTFGAAVGGLIISDMGTQYVVLVGFLSLILSLVTILLRNYMFTPTQQLSK
;
A
#
# COMPACT_ATOMS: atom_id res chain seq x y z
N MET A 1 10.59 5.82 -2.03
CA MET A 1 10.98 4.40 -2.28
C MET A 1 11.07 3.56 -1.02
N SER A 2 11.28 4.11 0.19
CA SER A 2 11.47 3.32 1.41
C SER A 2 10.20 2.67 1.99
N PHE A 3 9.01 3.22 1.69
CA PHE A 3 7.74 2.77 2.27
C PHE A 3 7.35 1.31 1.91
N PRO A 4 7.45 0.85 0.64
CA PRO A 4 7.21 -0.55 0.29
C PRO A 4 8.13 -1.54 1.03
N PHE A 5 9.40 -1.19 1.25
CA PHE A 5 10.35 -2.06 1.95
C PHE A 5 10.01 -2.19 3.44
N ALA A 6 9.64 -1.07 4.09
CA ALA A 6 9.22 -1.08 5.49
C ALA A 6 7.98 -1.98 5.71
N LEU A 7 6.97 -1.88 4.82
CA LEU A 7 5.80 -2.75 4.87
C LEU A 7 6.15 -4.22 4.57
N GLY A 8 7.09 -4.48 3.66
CA GLY A 8 7.58 -5.83 3.39
C GLY A 8 8.15 -6.50 4.64
N VAL A 9 8.96 -5.79 5.43
CA VAL A 9 9.49 -6.31 6.70
C VAL A 9 8.36 -6.62 7.69
N VAL A 10 7.37 -5.73 7.82
CA VAL A 10 6.21 -5.96 8.70
C VAL A 10 5.42 -7.22 8.28
N TYR A 11 5.20 -7.43 6.98
CA TYR A 11 4.51 -8.64 6.49
C TYR A 11 5.30 -9.93 6.72
N ILE A 12 6.64 -9.88 6.59
CA ILE A 12 7.51 -11.02 6.95
C ILE A 12 7.34 -11.34 8.44
N LEU A 13 7.38 -10.33 9.31
CA LEU A 13 7.21 -10.53 10.76
C LEU A 13 5.82 -11.09 11.10
N LEU A 14 4.76 -10.59 10.48
CA LEU A 14 3.40 -11.12 10.66
C LEU A 14 3.30 -12.59 10.27
N TYR A 15 3.96 -13.01 9.19
CA TYR A 15 3.95 -14.40 8.75
C TYR A 15 4.58 -15.36 9.77
N PHE A 16 5.72 -14.98 10.35
CA PHE A 16 6.46 -15.82 11.29
C PHE A 16 5.90 -15.78 12.73
N PHE A 17 5.47 -14.60 13.18
CA PHE A 17 5.03 -14.39 14.56
C PHE A 17 3.51 -14.41 14.74
N GLY A 18 2.74 -14.59 13.67
CA GLY A 18 1.27 -14.55 13.69
C GLY A 18 0.60 -15.61 14.57
N GLN A 19 1.32 -16.67 14.93
CA GLN A 19 0.80 -17.70 15.86
C GLN A 19 0.85 -17.29 17.34
N PHE A 20 1.62 -16.25 17.68
CA PHE A 20 1.77 -15.76 19.06
C PHE A 20 0.95 -14.49 19.28
N THR A 21 -0.02 -14.53 20.19
CA THR A 21 -0.97 -13.44 20.43
C THR A 21 -0.32 -12.09 20.76
N LEU A 22 0.64 -12.06 21.69
CA LEU A 22 1.26 -10.81 22.14
C LEU A 22 2.16 -10.16 21.06
N PRO A 23 3.11 -10.89 20.42
CA PRO A 23 3.84 -10.36 19.26
C PRO A 23 2.92 -9.88 18.13
N MET A 24 1.87 -10.66 17.81
CA MET A 24 0.91 -10.30 16.76
C MET A 24 0.20 -8.97 17.05
N ALA A 25 -0.24 -8.75 18.29
CA ALA A 25 -0.88 -7.50 18.69
C ALA A 25 0.06 -6.29 18.52
N ILE A 26 1.31 -6.42 18.96
CA ILE A 26 2.32 -5.36 18.84
C ILE A 26 2.62 -5.04 17.37
N ILE A 27 2.85 -6.07 16.55
CA ILE A 27 3.16 -5.87 15.11
C ILE A 27 1.96 -5.24 14.39
N THR A 28 0.74 -5.67 14.71
CA THR A 28 -0.49 -5.11 14.11
C THR A 28 -0.69 -3.64 14.50
N LEU A 29 -0.37 -3.27 15.74
CA LEU A 29 -0.41 -1.87 16.19
C LEU A 29 0.58 -1.01 15.39
N ILE A 30 1.83 -1.48 15.23
CA ILE A 30 2.86 -0.80 14.43
C ILE A 30 2.39 -0.67 12.97
N TRP A 31 1.85 -1.74 12.41
CA TRP A 31 1.29 -1.75 11.06
C TRP A 31 0.19 -0.68 10.90
N GLY A 32 -0.73 -0.59 11.86
CA GLY A 32 -1.81 0.41 11.85
C GLY A 32 -1.29 1.84 11.87
N ILE A 33 -0.30 2.14 12.72
CA ILE A 33 0.33 3.47 12.80
C ILE A 33 1.00 3.83 11.46
N LEU A 34 1.80 2.91 10.91
CA LEU A 34 2.48 3.12 9.63
C LEU A 34 1.50 3.32 8.47
N SER A 35 0.41 2.52 8.45
CA SER A 35 -0.64 2.64 7.44
C SER A 35 -1.36 3.99 7.53
N GLY A 36 -1.67 4.47 8.74
CA GLY A 36 -2.30 5.78 8.95
C GLY A 36 -1.42 6.94 8.48
N ILE A 37 -0.14 6.92 8.86
CA ILE A 37 0.84 7.94 8.41
C ILE A 37 0.99 7.91 6.89
N GLY A 38 1.14 6.71 6.30
CA GLY A 38 1.27 6.53 4.85
C GLY A 38 0.04 7.01 4.09
N GLY A 39 -1.17 6.75 4.60
CA GLY A 39 -2.42 7.23 4.04
C GLY A 39 -2.48 8.75 3.96
N ASN A 40 -2.16 9.43 5.06
CA ASN A 40 -2.14 10.90 5.11
C ASN A 40 -1.12 11.51 4.13
N ILE A 41 0.08 10.94 4.05
CA ILE A 41 1.12 11.41 3.11
C ILE A 41 0.68 11.24 1.66
N ASN A 42 0.14 10.05 1.31
CA ASN A 42 -0.32 9.79 -0.06
C ASN A 42 -1.49 10.70 -0.45
N GLN A 43 -2.44 10.93 0.45
CA GLN A 43 -3.55 11.84 0.23
C GLN A 43 -3.06 13.27 0.00
N TYR A 44 -2.11 13.73 0.81
CA TYR A 44 -1.48 15.04 0.66
C TYR A 44 -0.78 15.19 -0.70
N TRP A 45 0.01 14.19 -1.11
CA TRP A 45 0.72 14.21 -2.40
C TRP A 45 -0.22 14.24 -3.62
N ILE A 46 -1.33 13.50 -3.58
CA ILE A 46 -2.28 13.50 -4.69
C ILE A 46 -3.03 14.84 -4.75
N THR A 47 -3.47 15.35 -3.60
CA THR A 47 -4.20 16.62 -3.53
C THR A 47 -3.31 17.79 -3.97
N SER A 48 -2.02 17.80 -3.60
CA SER A 48 -1.07 18.84 -4.01
C SER A 48 -0.63 18.74 -5.48
N SER A 49 -0.81 17.58 -6.13
CA SER A 49 -0.50 17.40 -7.55
C SER A 49 -1.55 18.00 -8.49
N ALA A 50 -2.74 18.33 -7.99
CA ALA A 50 -3.81 19.01 -8.75
C ALA A 50 -4.36 20.23 -7.98
N PRO A 51 -3.59 21.33 -7.86
CA PRO A 51 -3.95 22.48 -7.03
C PRO A 51 -5.26 23.17 -7.45
N GLU A 52 -5.62 23.09 -8.73
CA GLU A 52 -6.83 23.69 -9.31
C GLU A 52 -8.11 22.91 -8.98
N ALA A 53 -7.99 21.63 -8.57
CA ALA A 53 -9.12 20.75 -8.26
C ALA A 53 -8.77 19.76 -7.12
N PRO A 54 -8.43 20.25 -5.92
CA PRO A 54 -7.95 19.42 -4.82
C PRO A 54 -9.02 18.42 -4.33
N ASP A 55 -10.29 18.84 -4.26
CA ASP A 55 -11.39 17.99 -3.82
C ASP A 55 -11.65 16.83 -4.79
N PHE A 56 -11.50 17.06 -6.10
CA PHE A 56 -11.62 16.01 -7.11
C PHE A 56 -10.48 15.00 -6.99
N ALA A 57 -9.24 15.47 -6.86
CA ALA A 57 -8.07 14.60 -6.69
C ALA A 57 -8.16 13.75 -5.41
N ASN A 58 -8.63 14.34 -4.32
CA ASN A 58 -8.89 13.64 -3.07
C ASN A 58 -10.02 12.61 -3.22
N GLY A 59 -11.13 12.98 -3.88
CA GLY A 59 -12.23 12.07 -4.19
C GLY A 59 -11.79 10.86 -5.04
N LEU A 60 -10.93 11.08 -6.03
CA LEU A 60 -10.34 10.00 -6.85
C LEU A 60 -9.42 9.09 -6.03
N PHE A 61 -8.62 9.65 -5.13
CA PHE A 61 -7.79 8.88 -4.20
C PHE A 61 -8.65 8.02 -3.26
N LEU A 62 -9.66 8.59 -2.61
CA LEU A 62 -10.57 7.86 -1.71
C LEU A 62 -11.33 6.76 -2.44
N THR A 63 -11.79 7.03 -3.67
CA THR A 63 -12.46 6.01 -4.49
C THR A 63 -11.51 4.86 -4.80
N SER A 64 -10.26 5.17 -5.19
CA SER A 64 -9.23 4.17 -5.45
C SER A 64 -8.87 3.37 -4.19
N ALA A 65 -8.79 4.03 -3.03
CA ALA A 65 -8.52 3.40 -1.75
C ALA A 65 -9.66 2.43 -1.37
N ASN A 66 -10.92 2.84 -1.50
CA ASN A 66 -12.08 1.98 -1.23
C ASN A 66 -12.11 0.77 -2.16
N LEU A 67 -11.86 0.95 -3.47
CA LEU A 67 -11.73 -0.17 -4.39
C LEU A 67 -10.62 -1.13 -3.98
N GLY A 68 -9.44 -0.59 -3.62
CA GLY A 68 -8.32 -1.37 -3.11
C GLY A 68 -8.70 -2.16 -1.86
N THR A 69 -9.43 -1.56 -0.91
CA THR A 69 -9.93 -2.24 0.29
C THR A 69 -10.94 -3.34 -0.06
N THR A 70 -11.88 -3.08 -0.96
CA THR A 70 -12.87 -4.08 -1.40
C THR A 70 -12.17 -5.28 -2.04
N PHE A 71 -11.30 -5.05 -3.02
CA PHE A 71 -10.55 -6.13 -3.67
C PHE A 71 -9.60 -6.85 -2.70
N GLY A 72 -8.88 -6.10 -1.86
CA GLY A 72 -7.98 -6.66 -0.86
C GLY A 72 -8.69 -7.55 0.15
N ALA A 73 -9.86 -7.12 0.64
CA ALA A 73 -10.70 -7.91 1.54
C ALA A 73 -11.26 -9.16 0.84
N ALA A 74 -11.73 -9.04 -0.40
CA ALA A 74 -12.24 -10.18 -1.17
C ALA A 74 -11.16 -11.24 -1.40
N VAL A 75 -9.99 -10.84 -1.90
CA VAL A 75 -8.85 -11.76 -2.11
C VAL A 75 -8.34 -12.31 -0.78
N GLY A 76 -8.30 -11.49 0.27
CA GLY A 76 -7.94 -11.94 1.61
C GLY A 76 -8.89 -13.00 2.15
N GLY A 77 -10.21 -12.83 1.96
CA GLY A 77 -11.22 -13.82 2.33
C GLY A 77 -11.03 -15.15 1.61
N LEU A 78 -10.72 -15.12 0.30
CA LEU A 78 -10.42 -16.32 -0.47
C LEU A 78 -9.17 -17.04 0.06
N ILE A 79 -8.07 -16.31 0.30
CA ILE A 79 -6.84 -16.89 0.86
C ILE A 79 -7.08 -17.49 2.25
N ILE A 80 -7.84 -16.80 3.11
CA ILE A 80 -8.19 -17.32 4.44
C ILE A 80 -8.99 -18.62 4.33
N SER A 81 -9.97 -18.67 3.42
CA SER A 81 -10.82 -19.84 3.21
C SER A 81 -10.02 -21.06 2.76
N ASP A 82 -9.08 -20.86 1.83
CA ASP A 82 -8.41 -21.98 1.16
C ASP A 82 -7.09 -22.39 1.84
N MET A 83 -6.37 -21.43 2.44
CA MET A 83 -5.01 -21.64 2.96
C MET A 83 -4.90 -21.38 4.46
N GLY A 84 -5.88 -20.71 5.07
CA GLY A 84 -5.89 -20.32 6.47
C GLY A 84 -5.39 -18.89 6.73
N THR A 85 -5.63 -18.40 7.95
CA THR A 85 -5.42 -16.99 8.33
C THR A 85 -3.97 -16.52 8.23
N GLN A 86 -3.00 -17.41 8.46
CA GLN A 86 -1.59 -17.08 8.43
C GLN A 86 -1.10 -16.62 7.04
N TYR A 87 -1.78 -17.04 5.96
CA TYR A 87 -1.39 -16.70 4.59
C TYR A 87 -2.03 -15.39 4.09
N VAL A 88 -2.89 -14.74 4.87
CA VAL A 88 -3.53 -13.47 4.47
C VAL A 88 -2.51 -12.38 4.12
N VAL A 89 -1.31 -12.44 4.71
CA VAL A 89 -0.19 -11.54 4.41
C VAL A 89 0.25 -11.56 2.94
N LEU A 90 -0.05 -12.63 2.19
CA LEU A 90 0.23 -12.74 0.76
C LEU A 90 -0.49 -11.66 -0.05
N VAL A 91 -1.71 -11.25 0.35
CA VAL A 91 -2.42 -10.13 -0.27
C VAL A 91 -1.60 -8.85 -0.17
N GLY A 92 -1.00 -8.62 1.00
CA GLY A 92 -0.10 -7.50 1.24
C GLY A 92 1.13 -7.55 0.35
N PHE A 93 1.81 -8.70 0.25
CA PHE A 93 2.97 -8.88 -0.62
C PHE A 93 2.65 -8.64 -2.10
N LEU A 94 1.56 -9.21 -2.61
CA LEU A 94 1.13 -9.00 -4.00
C LEU A 94 0.82 -7.52 -4.29
N SER A 95 0.18 -6.84 -3.33
CA SER A 95 -0.09 -5.40 -3.43
C SER A 95 1.19 -4.57 -3.43
N LEU A 96 2.21 -4.95 -2.65
CA LEU A 96 3.52 -4.30 -2.66
C LEU A 96 4.24 -4.48 -4.00
N ILE A 97 4.19 -5.68 -4.59
CA ILE A 97 4.76 -5.94 -5.91
C ILE A 97 4.08 -5.05 -6.96
N LEU A 98 2.74 -5.00 -6.96
CA LEU A 98 1.99 -4.16 -7.89
C LEU A 98 2.30 -2.66 -7.69
N SER A 99 2.43 -2.21 -6.44
CA SER A 99 2.84 -0.85 -6.10
C SER A 99 4.25 -0.53 -6.62
N LEU A 100 5.21 -1.44 -6.44
CA LEU A 100 6.57 -1.27 -6.94
C LEU A 100 6.60 -1.16 -8.47
N VAL A 101 5.89 -2.07 -9.17
CA VAL A 101 5.80 -2.07 -10.64
C VAL A 101 5.21 -0.75 -11.14
N THR A 102 4.11 -0.28 -10.55
CA THR A 102 3.47 0.99 -10.96
C THR A 102 4.37 2.21 -10.68
N ILE A 103 5.10 2.24 -9.56
CA ILE A 103 6.10 3.28 -9.28
C ILE A 103 7.23 3.26 -10.31
N LEU A 104 7.75 2.08 -10.66
CA LEU A 104 8.81 1.94 -11.66
C LEU A 104 8.34 2.36 -13.04
N LEU A 105 7.13 1.98 -13.45
CA LEU A 105 6.52 2.42 -14.71
C LEU A 105 6.38 3.95 -14.76
N ARG A 106 5.87 4.57 -13.68
CA ARG A 106 5.81 6.03 -13.57
C ARG A 106 7.20 6.64 -13.71
N ASN A 107 8.18 6.14 -12.95
CA ASN A 107 9.53 6.68 -13.03
C ASN A 107 10.10 6.55 -14.45
N TYR A 108 9.94 5.40 -15.12
CA TYR A 108 10.42 5.22 -16.50
C TYR A 108 9.76 6.17 -17.49
N MET A 109 8.42 6.32 -17.43
CA MET A 109 7.68 7.23 -18.32
C MET A 109 7.99 8.71 -18.08
N PHE A 110 8.38 9.08 -16.85
CA PHE A 110 8.66 10.46 -16.45
C PHE A 110 10.17 10.74 -16.22
N THR A 111 11.07 9.80 -16.53
CA THR A 111 12.54 10.01 -16.54
C THR A 111 12.89 10.89 -17.75
N PRO A 112 13.71 11.95 -17.58
CA PRO A 112 13.64 13.13 -18.43
C PRO A 112 14.22 12.91 -19.84
N THR A 113 13.34 12.76 -20.82
CA THR A 113 13.60 13.25 -22.18
C THR A 113 13.36 14.76 -22.30
N GLN A 114 13.11 15.47 -21.18
CA GLN A 114 12.80 16.91 -21.14
C GLN A 114 13.96 17.82 -20.69
N GLN A 115 15.21 17.36 -20.74
CA GLN A 115 16.38 18.24 -20.54
C GLN A 115 17.05 18.72 -21.84
N LEU A 116 16.51 18.41 -23.03
CA LEU A 116 17.11 18.83 -24.32
C LEU A 116 16.34 19.92 -25.07
N SER A 117 15.40 20.64 -24.45
CA SER A 117 14.68 21.74 -25.13
C SER A 117 14.25 22.90 -24.21
N LYS A 118 15.11 23.34 -23.30
CA LYS A 118 15.02 24.69 -22.71
C LYS A 118 16.35 25.40 -22.85
#